data_AF-A0A3N5IZQ9-F1
#
_entry.id   AF-A0A3N5IZQ9-F1
#
_cell.length_a   1.000
_cell.length_b   1.000
_cell.length_c   1.000
_cell.angle_alpha   90.00
_cell.angle_beta   90.00
_cell.angle_gamma   90.00
#
_symmetry.space_group_name_H-M   'P 1'
#
loop_
_entity.id
_entity.type
_entity.pdbx_description
1 polymer ?
#
loop_
_entity_poly.entity_id
_entity_poly.type
_entity_poly.pdbx_seq_one_letter_code
_entity_poly.pdbx_strand_id
1 'polypeptide(L)'
;MSLCHKYEKWFSDYIEHDLDQRRSDELQTHLQTCSSCRLRIQNLSFLQSSLHNLKTIKTSPEFNFLLHARIRRQSKKPWAGTFGWSIFDLNWRL
;
A
#
# COMPACT_ATOMS: atom_id res chain seq x y z
N MET A 1 -6.92 10.00 24.68
CA MET A 1 -6.02 9.85 23.51
C MET A 1 -5.43 8.45 23.35
N SER A 2 -5.42 7.57 24.36
CA SER A 2 -4.92 6.18 24.23
C SER A 2 -5.87 5.25 23.45
N LEU A 3 -7.18 5.45 23.56
CA LEU A 3 -8.18 4.54 22.98
C LEU A 3 -8.17 4.57 21.44
N CYS A 4 -8.02 5.75 20.82
CA CYS A 4 -7.99 5.92 19.36
C CYS A 4 -6.81 5.19 18.70
N HIS A 5 -5.65 5.16 19.37
CA HIS A 5 -4.45 4.50 18.85
C HIS A 5 -4.63 2.98 18.71
N LYS A 6 -5.51 2.36 19.53
CA LYS A 6 -5.87 0.94 19.36
C LYS A 6 -6.51 0.70 18.00
N TYR A 7 -7.47 1.56 17.63
CA TYR A 7 -8.27 1.45 16.42
C TYR A 7 -7.51 1.84 15.16
N GLU A 8 -6.53 2.73 15.27
CA GLU A 8 -5.73 3.19 14.12
C GLU A 8 -5.05 2.03 13.37
N LYS A 9 -4.67 0.97 14.09
CA LYS A 9 -4.10 -0.25 13.51
C LYS A 9 -5.07 -1.04 12.62
N TRP A 10 -6.37 -0.80 12.77
CA TRP A 10 -7.42 -1.51 12.04
C TRP A 10 -7.92 -0.71 10.83
N PHE A 11 -7.46 0.53 10.63
CA PHE A 11 -8.00 1.40 9.58
C PHE A 11 -7.74 0.86 8.17
N SER A 12 -6.53 0.36 7.90
CA SER A 12 -6.19 -0.21 6.59
C SER A 12 -7.05 -1.42 6.29
N ASP A 13 -7.02 -2.43 7.16
CA ASP A 13 -7.81 -3.65 7.03
C ASP A 13 -9.32 -3.36 6.91
N TYR A 14 -9.81 -2.34 7.63
CA TYR A 14 -11.22 -1.93 7.53
C TYR A 14 -11.56 -1.32 6.16
N ILE A 15 -10.68 -0.50 5.59
CA ILE A 15 -10.85 0.11 4.26
C ILE A 15 -10.74 -0.94 3.15
N GLU A 16 -9.88 -1.94 3.33
CA GLU A 16 -9.66 -3.04 2.38
C GLU A 16 -10.67 -4.20 2.55
N HIS A 17 -11.59 -4.09 3.51
CA HIS A 17 -12.57 -5.13 3.86
C HIS A 17 -11.97 -6.46 4.35
N ASP A 18 -10.75 -6.42 4.88
CA ASP A 18 -10.01 -7.57 5.43
C ASP A 18 -10.12 -7.67 6.96
N LEU A 19 -10.75 -6.70 7.62
CA LEU A 19 -10.98 -6.73 9.06
C LEU A 19 -12.12 -7.70 9.44
N ASP A 20 -11.89 -8.56 10.43
CA ASP A 20 -12.93 -9.48 10.91
C ASP A 20 -14.18 -8.76 11.42
N GLN A 21 -15.35 -9.41 11.26
CA GLN A 21 -16.65 -8.80 11.55
C GLN A 21 -16.73 -8.20 12.97
N ARG A 22 -16.19 -8.91 13.97
CA ARG A 22 -16.25 -8.46 15.36
C ARG A 22 -15.46 -7.18 15.57
N ARG A 23 -14.24 -7.09 15.01
CA ARG A 23 -13.43 -5.87 15.08
C ARG A 23 -14.02 -4.74 14.24
N SER A 24 -14.65 -5.07 13.11
CA SER A 24 -15.39 -4.10 12.29
C SER A 24 -16.53 -3.45 13.08
N ASP A 25 -17.35 -4.25 13.78
CA ASP A 25 -18.43 -3.73 14.61
C ASP A 25 -17.92 -2.86 15.78
N GLU A 26 -16.83 -3.29 16.43
CA GLU A 26 -16.17 -2.53 17.51
C GLU A 26 -15.63 -1.19 16.99
N LEU A 27 -14.97 -1.21 15.82
CA LEU A 27 -14.47 0.00 15.17
C LEU A 27 -15.62 0.92 14.76
N GLN A 28 -16.68 0.40 14.16
CA GLN A 28 -17.84 1.19 13.73
C GLN A 28 -18.50 1.89 14.91
N THR A 29 -18.61 1.21 16.05
CA THR A 29 -19.09 1.78 17.32
C THR A 29 -18.20 2.95 17.76
N HIS A 30 -16.87 2.79 17.67
CA HIS A 30 -15.94 3.88 17.96
C HIS A 30 -16.11 5.06 16.98
N LEU A 31 -16.26 4.80 15.68
CA LEU A 31 -16.43 5.84 14.66
C LEU A 31 -17.73 6.63 14.83
N GLN A 32 -18.78 6.05 15.41
CA GLN A 32 -20.02 6.76 15.74
C GLN A 32 -19.80 7.87 16.78
N THR A 33 -18.85 7.68 17.69
CA THR A 33 -18.59 8.62 18.80
C THR A 33 -17.35 9.48 18.60
N CYS A 34 -16.42 9.06 17.74
CA CYS A 34 -15.15 9.75 17.51
C CYS A 34 -15.09 10.38 16.10
N SER A 35 -15.29 11.70 16.03
CA SER A 35 -15.22 12.46 14.79
C SER A 35 -13.81 12.49 14.16
N SER A 36 -12.76 12.53 14.97
CA SER A 36 -11.37 12.57 14.48
C SER A 36 -10.97 11.28 13.77
N CYS A 37 -11.32 10.12 14.32
CA CYS A 37 -11.06 8.83 13.69
C CYS A 37 -11.91 8.63 12.43
N ARG A 38 -13.16 9.10 12.45
CA ARG A 38 -14.03 9.12 11.27
C ARG A 38 -13.42 9.92 10.12
N LEU A 39 -12.98 11.15 10.39
CA LEU A 39 -12.33 12.00 9.39
C LEU A 39 -11.06 11.34 8.83
N ARG A 40 -10.29 10.68 9.68
CA ARG A 40 -9.05 10.02 9.27
C ARG A 40 -9.30 8.84 8.32
N ILE A 41 -10.28 7.99 8.61
CA ILE A 41 -10.68 6.89 7.71
C ILE A 41 -11.23 7.45 6.39
N GLN A 42 -12.06 8.49 6.43
CA GLN A 42 -12.57 9.12 5.21
C GLN A 42 -11.44 9.65 4.32
N ASN A 43 -10.44 10.31 4.90
CA ASN A 43 -9.28 10.79 4.15
C ASN A 43 -8.46 9.64 3.54
N LEU A 44 -8.25 8.55 4.28
CA LEU A 44 -7.55 7.37 3.76
C LEU A 44 -8.32 6.69 2.62
N SER A 45 -9.64 6.53 2.75
CA SER A 45 -10.50 5.99 1.69
C SER A 45 -10.54 6.89 0.45
N PHE A 46 -10.56 8.22 0.65
CA PHE A 46 -10.45 9.17 -0.45
C PHE A 46 -9.10 9.08 -1.18
N LEU A 47 -8.00 8.93 -0.45
CA LEU A 47 -6.67 8.73 -1.05
C LEU A 47 -6.61 7.40 -1.82
N GLN A 48 -7.08 6.31 -1.23
CA GLN A 48 -7.12 4.99 -1.87
C GLN A 48 -7.91 5.04 -3.19
N SER A 49 -9.12 5.60 -3.18
CA SER A 49 -9.94 5.74 -4.38
C SER A 49 -9.31 6.67 -5.41
N SER A 50 -8.64 7.75 -4.99
CA SER A 50 -7.90 8.64 -5.90
C SER A 50 -6.75 7.91 -6.58
N LEU A 51 -6.00 7.08 -5.85
CA LEU A 51 -4.91 6.28 -6.39
C LEU A 51 -5.41 5.19 -7.35
N HIS A 52 -6.53 4.53 -7.02
CA HIS A 52 -7.14 3.54 -7.89
C HIS A 52 -7.63 4.15 -9.22
N ASN A 53 -8.07 5.41 -9.20
CA ASN A 53 -8.57 6.11 -10.39
C ASN A 53 -7.47 6.76 -11.23
N LEU A 54 -6.20 6.53 -10.92
CA LEU A 54 -5.11 7.04 -11.75
C LEU A 54 -5.15 6.40 -13.14
N LYS A 55 -4.99 7.25 -14.16
CA LYS A 55 -4.94 6.79 -15.55
C LYS A 55 -3.79 5.81 -15.74
N THR A 56 -4.10 4.60 -16.18
CA THR A 56 -3.07 3.64 -16.58
C THR A 56 -2.34 4.17 -17.82
N ILE A 57 -1.03 4.36 -17.70
CA ILE A 57 -0.18 4.74 -18.83
C ILE A 57 0.37 3.46 -19.46
N LYS A 58 0.03 3.23 -20.73
CA LYS A 58 0.65 2.15 -21.51
C LYS A 58 2.03 2.62 -21.97
N THR A 59 3.05 1.82 -21.68
CA THR A 59 4.41 2.03 -22.20
C THR A 59 4.50 1.58 -23.66
N SER A 60 5.49 2.10 -24.38
CA SER A 60 5.74 1.66 -25.76
C SER A 60 6.20 0.19 -25.78
N PRO A 61 5.90 -0.57 -26.85
CA PRO A 61 6.39 -1.95 -26.98
C PRO A 61 7.92 -2.05 -26.87
N GLU A 62 8.63 -1.07 -27.43
CA GLU A 62 10.10 -0.98 -27.38
C GLU A 62 10.61 -0.86 -25.93
N PHE A 63 9.95 -0.02 -25.11
CA PHE A 63 10.29 0.11 -23.70
C PHE A 63 10.17 -1.22 -22.96
N ASN A 64 9.07 -1.95 -23.19
CA ASN A 64 8.86 -3.26 -22.54
C ASN A 64 9.91 -4.28 -22.99
N PHE A 65 10.28 -4.28 -24.28
CA PHE A 65 11.34 -5.15 -24.79
C PHE A 65 12.68 -4.87 -24.08
N LEU A 66 13.10 -3.60 -24.03
CA LEU A 66 14.33 -3.18 -23.35
C LEU A 66 14.30 -3.49 -21.86
N LEU A 67 13.17 -3.25 -21.20
CA LEU A 67 12.97 -3.57 -19.78
C LEU A 67 13.15 -5.07 -19.52
N HIS A 68 12.47 -5.92 -20.28
CA HIS A 68 12.58 -7.38 -20.12
C HIS A 68 13.99 -7.89 -20.43
N ALA A 69 14.67 -7.32 -21.44
CA ALA A 69 16.07 -7.63 -21.72
C ALA A 69 16.98 -7.28 -20.53
N ARG A 70 16.77 -6.12 -19.90
CA ARG A 70 17.51 -5.70 -18.70
C ARG A 70 17.25 -6.59 -17.49
N ILE A 71 15.98 -6.91 -17.20
CA ILE A 71 15.60 -7.80 -16.09
C ILE A 71 16.29 -9.15 -16.25
N ARG A 72 16.24 -9.77 -17.44
CA ARG A 72 16.92 -11.06 -17.71
C ARG A 72 18.43 -11.00 -17.53
N ARG A 73 19.06 -9.87 -17.85
CA ARG A 73 20.50 -9.69 -17.66
C ARG A 73 20.86 -9.59 -16.18
N GLN A 74 20.02 -8.93 -15.39
CA GLN A 74 20.24 -8.76 -13.94
C GLN A 74 19.88 -10.02 -13.14
N SER A 75 18.84 -10.75 -13.53
CA SER A 75 18.41 -11.98 -12.85
C SER A 75 19.38 -13.15 -13.03
N LYS A 76 20.28 -13.09 -14.02
CA LYS A 76 21.36 -14.08 -14.22
C LYS A 76 22.60 -13.82 -13.36
N LYS A 77 22.64 -12.74 -12.56
CA LYS A 77 23.70 -12.59 -11.56
C LYS A 77 23.48 -13.65 -10.48
N PRO A 78 24.42 -14.60 -10.28
CA PRO A 78 24.30 -15.55 -9.21
C PRO A 78 24.21 -14.77 -7.90
N TRP A 79 23.18 -15.09 -7.11
CA TRP A 79 23.01 -14.58 -5.76
C TRP A 79 24.21 -15.04 -4.94
N ALA A 80 25.23 -14.17 -4.81
CA ALA A 80 26.27 -14.34 -3.82
C ALA A 80 25.64 -13.97 -2.48
N GLY A 81 25.16 -15.00 -1.78
CA GLY A 81 24.38 -14.84 -0.56
C GLY A 81 25.14 -14.10 0.53
N THR A 82 24.58 -13.00 0.99
CA THR A 82 24.51 -12.63 2.40
C THR A 82 23.25 -11.82 2.64
N PHE A 83 22.50 -12.24 3.64
CA PHE A 83 21.28 -11.66 4.20
C PHE A 83 21.27 -10.12 4.26
N GLY A 84 20.16 -9.50 3.84
CA GLY A 84 19.84 -8.11 4.18
C GLY A 84 19.09 -7.40 3.08
N TRP A 85 17.76 -7.29 3.24
CA TRP A 85 16.88 -6.27 2.65
C TRP A 85 17.48 -5.39 1.53
N SER A 86 17.29 -5.76 0.27
CA SER A 86 17.44 -4.81 -0.85
C SER A 86 16.40 -5.10 -1.92
N ILE A 87 15.15 -4.74 -1.62
CA ILE A 87 14.11 -4.54 -2.64
C ILE A 87 13.87 -3.03 -2.85
N PHE A 88 14.60 -2.16 -2.13
CA PHE A 88 14.43 -0.70 -2.17
C PHE A 88 15.65 0.09 -2.67
N ASP A 89 16.75 -0.53 -3.10
CA ASP A 89 17.86 0.19 -3.76
C ASP A 89 17.68 0.32 -5.28
N LEU A 90 16.43 0.51 -5.72
CA LEU A 90 16.18 1.17 -7.01
C LEU A 90 16.42 2.66 -6.79
N ASN A 91 17.69 3.04 -6.94
CA ASN A 91 18.18 4.40 -7.05
C ASN A 91 17.38 5.15 -8.13
N TRP A 92 16.28 5.79 -7.74
CA TRP A 92 15.54 6.74 -8.56
C TRP A 92 16.36 8.04 -8.61
N ARG A 93 17.42 8.02 -9.43
CA ARG A 93 18.08 9.26 -9.87
C ARG A 93 17.48 9.62 -11.22
N LEU A 94 16.59 10.62 -11.17
CA LEU A 94 16.43 11.58 -12.28
C LEU A 94 17.77 12.28 -12.54
#